data_AF-A0A4Y2ENP1-F1
#
_entry.id   AF-A0A4Y2ENP1-F1
#
_cell.length_a   1.000
_cell.length_b   1.000
_cell.length_c   1.000
_cell.angle_alpha   90.00
_cell.angle_beta   90.00
_cell.angle_gamma   90.00
#
_symmetry.space_group_name_H-M   'P 1'
#
loop_
_entity.id
_entity.type
_entity.pdbx_description
1 polymer ?
#
loop_
_entity_poly.entity_id
_entity_poly.type
_entity_poly.pdbx_seq_one_letter_code
_entity_poly.pdbx_strand_id
1 'polypeptide(L)'
;MLSRGGIKKRDATTSLINHFKNKHPKHYQELNEESNSNAKNNSLETKAITQGIKRKQETWEGILEKKKLWDINDHRAMKLHKIIGEMIACDNQPFSFVEDLGFIKLLRETEPRYKSPRRNHFQDTVKIVRRFHLY
;
A
#
# COMPACT_ATOMS: atom_id res chain seq x y z
N MET A 1 -29.57 -15.95 -22.96
CA MET A 1 -28.13 -16.07 -23.31
C MET A 1 -27.94 -15.58 -24.72
N LEU A 2 -27.24 -14.46 -24.94
CA LEU A 2 -26.94 -13.97 -26.29
C LEU A 2 -25.62 -14.61 -26.76
N SER A 3 -25.72 -15.47 -27.78
CA SER A 3 -24.59 -16.12 -28.44
C SER A 3 -23.75 -15.07 -29.20
N ARG A 4 -22.47 -14.95 -28.87
CA ARG A 4 -21.51 -14.15 -29.64
C ARG A 4 -20.81 -15.07 -30.64
N GLY A 5 -21.30 -15.06 -31.87
CA GLY A 5 -20.74 -15.79 -33.00
C GLY A 5 -19.25 -15.53 -33.22
N GLY A 6 -18.56 -16.55 -33.74
CA GLY A 6 -17.12 -16.61 -33.91
C GLY A 6 -16.50 -15.58 -34.86
N ILE A 7 -15.16 -15.62 -34.85
CA ILE A 7 -14.17 -14.67 -35.39
C ILE A 7 -13.83 -13.59 -34.37
N LYS A 8 -12.65 -13.74 -33.73
CA LYS A 8 -12.05 -12.80 -32.79
C LYS A 8 -11.84 -11.44 -33.47
N LYS A 9 -12.85 -10.57 -33.43
CA LYS A 9 -12.68 -9.16 -33.80
C LYS A 9 -11.76 -8.56 -32.74
N ARG A 10 -10.59 -8.09 -33.18
CA ARG A 10 -9.71 -7.28 -32.34
C ARG A 10 -10.46 -5.97 -32.13
N ASP A 11 -10.79 -5.64 -30.88
CA ASP A 11 -11.43 -4.38 -30.52
C ASP A 11 -10.43 -3.23 -30.76
N ALA A 12 -10.32 -2.83 -32.02
CA ALA A 12 -9.43 -1.78 -32.49
C ALA A 12 -10.24 -0.54 -32.81
N THR A 13 -9.79 0.61 -32.32
CA THR A 13 -10.39 1.92 -32.62
C THR A 13 -9.99 2.44 -34.01
N THR A 14 -9.31 1.63 -34.83
CA THR A 14 -8.81 1.99 -36.16
C THR A 14 -9.92 2.45 -37.10
N SER A 15 -11.11 1.85 -37.03
CA SER A 15 -12.27 2.28 -37.80
C SER A 15 -12.69 3.71 -37.47
N LEU A 16 -12.68 4.08 -36.19
CA LEU A 16 -13.03 5.42 -35.73
C LEU A 16 -11.93 6.43 -36.11
N ILE A 17 -10.66 6.06 -35.94
CA ILE A 17 -9.51 6.89 -36.32
C ILE A 17 -9.55 7.21 -37.82
N ASN A 18 -9.82 6.21 -38.67
CA ASN A 18 -9.94 6.41 -40.12
C ASN A 18 -11.16 7.25 -40.49
N HIS A 19 -12.27 7.11 -39.78
CA HIS A 19 -13.45 7.96 -39.96
C HIS A 19 -13.11 9.44 -39.69
N PHE A 20 -12.46 9.74 -38.56
CA PHE A 20 -12.03 11.10 -38.24
C PHE A 20 -11.07 11.66 -39.28
N LYS A 21 -10.08 10.88 -39.70
CA LYS A 21 -9.12 11.30 -40.73
C LYS A 21 -9.80 11.69 -42.05
N ASN A 22 -10.81 10.94 -42.47
CA ASN A 22 -11.43 11.11 -43.79
C ASN A 22 -12.63 12.08 -43.79
N LYS A 23 -13.39 12.15 -42.68
CA LYS A 23 -14.62 12.96 -42.58
C LYS A 23 -14.44 14.23 -41.76
N HIS A 24 -13.46 14.27 -40.87
CA HIS A 24 -13.17 15.40 -40.00
C HIS A 24 -11.66 15.74 -39.98
N PRO A 25 -11.05 16.06 -41.15
CA PRO A 25 -9.61 16.25 -41.26
C PRO A 25 -9.06 17.39 -40.39
N LYS A 26 -9.83 18.46 -40.18
CA LYS A 26 -9.44 19.59 -39.32
C LYS A 26 -9.29 19.17 -37.85
N HIS A 27 -10.31 18.51 -37.29
CA HIS A 27 -10.25 17.97 -35.93
C HIS A 27 -9.19 16.88 -35.77
N TYR A 28 -8.96 16.07 -36.82
CA TYR A 28 -7.88 15.09 -36.80
C TYR A 28 -6.49 15.73 -36.75
N GLN A 29 -6.29 16.85 -37.46
CA GLN A 29 -5.06 17.64 -37.41
C GLN A 29 -4.86 18.30 -36.04
N GLU A 30 -5.89 18.95 -35.49
CA GLU A 30 -5.87 19.55 -34.14
C GLU A 30 -5.48 18.51 -33.07
N LEU A 31 -6.11 17.33 -33.08
CA LEU A 31 -5.78 16.24 -32.14
C LEU A 31 -4.33 15.74 -32.29
N ASN A 32 -3.80 15.70 -33.51
CA ASN A 32 -2.44 15.24 -33.77
C ASN A 32 -1.40 16.31 -33.42
N GLU A 33 -1.75 17.60 -33.56
CA GLU A 33 -0.94 18.75 -33.16
C GLU A 33 -0.90 18.89 -31.63
N GLU A 34 -2.01 18.67 -30.92
CA GLU A 34 -2.09 18.60 -29.45
C GLU A 34 -1.27 17.43 -28.88
N SER A 35 -1.25 16.29 -29.59
CA SER A 35 -0.44 15.12 -29.19
C SER A 35 1.06 15.35 -29.38
N ASN A 36 1.46 16.04 -30.46
CA ASN A 36 2.86 16.35 -30.76
C ASN A 36 3.42 17.53 -29.95
N SER A 37 2.59 18.52 -29.61
CA SER A 37 2.98 19.65 -28.75
C SER A 37 3.22 19.22 -27.29
N ASN A 38 2.41 18.29 -26.76
CA ASN A 38 2.63 17.70 -25.44
C ASN A 38 3.91 16.83 -25.33
N ALA A 39 4.41 16.29 -26.44
CA ALA A 39 5.66 15.54 -26.47
C ALA A 39 6.91 16.45 -26.46
N LYS A 40 6.84 17.66 -27.04
CA LYS A 40 7.97 18.60 -27.12
C LYS A 40 8.15 19.48 -25.88
N ASN A 41 7.09 19.75 -25.13
CA ASN A 41 7.13 20.68 -23.98
C ASN A 41 7.52 20.03 -22.63
N ASN A 42 7.85 18.73 -22.62
CA ASN A 42 8.16 17.98 -21.39
C ASN A 42 9.66 17.88 -21.06
N SER A 43 10.56 18.59 -21.76
CA SER A 43 12.00 18.46 -21.50
C SER A 43 12.59 19.49 -20.55
N LEU A 44 11.97 20.66 -20.25
CA LEU A 44 12.72 21.71 -19.55
C LEU A 44 12.04 22.49 -18.40
N GLU A 45 10.71 22.64 -18.27
CA GLU A 45 10.17 23.56 -17.23
C GLU A 45 8.82 23.15 -16.62
N THR A 46 8.74 22.02 -15.88
CA THR A 46 7.62 21.74 -14.95
C THR A 46 8.06 20.84 -13.79
N LYS A 47 9.15 21.22 -13.10
CA LYS A 47 9.78 20.38 -12.06
C LYS A 47 9.23 20.54 -10.64
N ALA A 48 8.09 21.23 -10.40
CA ALA A 48 7.70 21.50 -9.00
C ALA A 48 6.21 21.52 -8.61
N ILE A 49 5.19 21.77 -9.47
CA ILE A 49 3.85 22.14 -8.93
C ILE A 49 2.65 21.36 -9.50
N THR A 50 2.80 20.56 -10.55
CA THR A 50 1.72 19.69 -11.07
C THR A 50 2.19 18.25 -11.22
N GLN A 51 2.65 17.64 -10.11
CA GLN A 51 2.56 16.18 -10.01
C GLN A 51 1.08 15.83 -9.85
N GLY A 52 0.35 15.83 -10.96
CA GLY A 52 -0.90 15.10 -11.05
C GLY A 52 -0.58 13.67 -10.66
N ILE A 53 -0.94 13.30 -9.44
CA ILE A 53 -0.77 11.94 -8.93
C ILE A 53 -1.50 11.08 -9.93
N LYS A 54 -0.77 10.38 -10.80
CA LYS A 54 -1.32 9.31 -11.62
C LYS A 54 -1.79 8.26 -10.62
N ARG A 55 -3.03 8.39 -10.15
CA ARG A 55 -3.68 7.43 -9.26
C ARG A 55 -3.90 6.17 -10.08
N LYS A 56 -2.86 5.34 -10.15
CA LYS A 56 -2.97 3.98 -10.67
C LYS A 56 -3.85 3.22 -9.68
N GLN A 57 -4.90 2.59 -10.17
CA GLN A 57 -5.69 1.68 -9.35
C GLN A 57 -4.74 0.61 -8.77
N GLU A 58 -4.80 0.42 -7.45
CA GLU A 58 -4.01 -0.60 -6.79
C GLU A 58 -4.45 -1.98 -7.28
N THR A 59 -3.48 -2.87 -7.50
CA THR A 59 -3.81 -4.25 -7.86
C THR A 59 -4.36 -4.96 -6.62
N TRP A 60 -5.14 -6.03 -6.85
CA TRP A 60 -5.66 -6.84 -5.76
C TRP A 60 -4.55 -7.38 -4.86
N GLU A 61 -3.43 -7.78 -5.45
CA GLU A 61 -2.23 -8.25 -4.75
C GLU A 61 -1.66 -7.14 -3.85
N GLY A 62 -1.55 -5.91 -4.35
CA GLY A 62 -1.06 -4.78 -3.57
C GLY A 62 -1.95 -4.43 -2.38
N ILE A 63 -3.27 -4.52 -2.54
CA ILE A 63 -4.22 -4.32 -1.43
C ILE A 63 -4.09 -5.44 -0.40
N LEU A 64 -3.96 -6.69 -0.85
CA LEU A 64 -3.82 -7.84 0.04
C LEU A 64 -2.52 -7.78 0.85
N GLU A 65 -1.41 -7.42 0.23
CA GLU A 65 -0.12 -7.22 0.90
C GLU A 65 -0.18 -6.14 1.98
N LYS A 66 -0.92 -5.05 1.72
CA LYS A 66 -1.14 -3.99 2.72
C LYS A 66 -1.98 -4.45 3.90
N LYS A 67 -2.95 -5.34 3.68
CA LYS A 67 -3.79 -5.92 4.73
C LYS A 67 -3.16 -7.11 5.44
N LYS A 68 -2.07 -7.68 4.90
CA LYS A 68 -1.38 -8.82 5.48
C LYS A 68 -0.85 -8.47 6.88
N LEU A 69 -1.18 -9.33 7.85
CA LEU A 69 -0.61 -9.30 9.19
C LEU A 69 0.91 -9.48 9.11
N TRP A 70 1.62 -8.79 10.00
CA TRP A 70 3.06 -8.94 10.10
C TRP A 70 3.43 -10.32 10.65
N ASP A 71 4.53 -10.86 10.16
CA ASP A 71 5.17 -12.01 10.79
C ASP A 71 5.76 -11.60 12.14
N ILE A 72 5.93 -12.55 13.05
CA ILE A 72 6.54 -12.30 14.36
C ILE A 72 8.00 -11.81 14.23
N ASN A 73 8.68 -12.18 13.14
CA ASN A 73 10.05 -11.76 12.84
C ASN A 73 10.11 -10.56 11.87
N ASP A 74 8.97 -9.96 11.52
CA ASP A 74 8.98 -8.70 10.75
C ASP A 74 9.65 -7.61 11.61
N HIS A 75 10.57 -6.85 11.03
CA HIS A 75 11.31 -5.81 11.75
C HIS A 75 10.39 -4.82 12.48
N ARG A 76 9.23 -4.51 11.91
CA ARG A 76 8.23 -3.62 12.54
C ARG A 76 7.57 -4.27 13.74
N ALA A 77 7.23 -5.56 13.64
CA ALA A 77 6.67 -6.32 14.75
C ALA A 77 7.67 -6.44 15.90
N MET A 78 8.93 -6.80 15.59
CA MET A 78 10.01 -6.88 16.57
C MET A 78 10.25 -5.55 17.30
N LYS A 79 10.21 -4.42 16.59
CA LYS A 79 10.31 -3.10 17.21
C LYS A 79 9.18 -2.86 18.21
N LEU A 80 7.95 -3.25 17.86
CA LEU A 80 6.80 -3.13 18.75
C LEU A 80 6.90 -4.09 19.94
N HIS A 81 7.36 -5.33 19.74
CA HIS A 81 7.63 -6.28 20.84
C HIS A 81 8.60 -5.68 21.85
N LYS A 82 9.67 -5.05 21.38
CA LYS A 82 10.66 -4.41 22.26
C LYS A 82 10.05 -3.29 23.10
N ILE A 83 9.33 -2.36 22.46
CA ILE A 83 8.70 -1.22 23.16
C ILE A 83 7.64 -1.69 24.17
N ILE A 84 6.83 -2.69 23.80
CA ILE A 84 5.83 -3.28 24.72
C ILE A 84 6.54 -3.96 25.89
N GLY A 85 7.63 -4.69 25.64
CA GLY A 85 8.45 -5.29 26.69
C GLY A 85 9.08 -4.25 27.63
N GLU A 86 9.56 -3.14 27.10
CA GLU A 86 10.06 -2.00 27.88
C GLU A 86 8.96 -1.37 28.74
N MET A 87 7.78 -1.09 28.18
CA MET A 87 6.62 -0.59 28.92
C MET A 87 6.23 -1.53 30.07
N ILE A 88 6.16 -2.83 29.82
CA ILE A 88 5.89 -3.82 30.88
C ILE A 88 6.93 -3.74 32.01
N ALA A 89 8.21 -3.57 31.65
CA ALA A 89 9.29 -3.50 32.62
C ALA A 89 9.30 -2.18 33.41
N CYS A 90 9.14 -1.04 32.73
CA CYS A 90 9.14 0.30 33.31
C CYS A 90 7.94 0.53 34.23
N ASP A 91 6.75 0.12 33.79
CA ASP A 91 5.49 0.35 34.53
C ASP A 91 5.15 -0.81 35.48
N ASN A 92 6.08 -1.75 35.65
CA ASN A 92 5.95 -2.96 36.46
C ASN A 92 4.63 -3.72 36.23
N GLN A 93 4.21 -3.82 34.96
CA GLN A 93 2.98 -4.51 34.58
C GLN A 93 3.16 -6.03 34.59
N PRO A 94 2.09 -6.81 34.83
CA PRO A 94 2.15 -8.25 34.62
C PRO A 94 2.30 -8.57 33.12
N PHE A 95 2.98 -9.67 32.77
CA PHE A 95 3.10 -10.08 31.37
C PHE A 95 1.76 -10.41 30.71
N SER A 96 0.72 -10.74 31.50
CA SER A 96 -0.64 -10.93 31.01
C SER A 96 -1.28 -9.66 30.45
N PHE A 97 -0.71 -8.48 30.72
CA PHE A 97 -1.19 -7.20 30.19
C PHE A 97 -1.40 -7.21 28.67
N VAL A 98 -0.53 -7.93 27.93
CA VAL A 98 -0.63 -8.02 26.47
C VAL A 98 -1.86 -8.79 25.97
N GLU A 99 -2.53 -9.51 26.88
CA GLU A 99 -3.73 -10.31 26.65
C GLU A 99 -5.01 -9.58 27.13
N ASP A 100 -4.87 -8.40 27.74
CA ASP A 100 -6.00 -7.61 28.23
C ASP A 100 -6.83 -7.01 27.09
N LEU A 101 -8.16 -7.06 27.24
CA LEU A 101 -9.09 -6.62 26.20
C LEU A 101 -8.90 -5.15 25.81
N GLY A 102 -8.60 -4.28 26.77
CA GLY A 102 -8.37 -2.86 26.52
C GLY A 102 -7.12 -2.64 25.64
N PHE A 103 -6.02 -3.31 25.98
CA PHE A 103 -4.78 -3.22 25.22
C PHE A 103 -4.91 -3.84 23.83
N ILE A 104 -5.59 -4.99 23.71
CA ILE A 104 -5.87 -5.61 22.40
C ILE A 104 -6.70 -4.68 21.52
N LYS A 105 -7.74 -4.04 22.07
CA LYS A 105 -8.56 -3.07 21.32
C LYS A 105 -7.73 -1.88 20.87
N LEU A 106 -6.91 -1.32 21.76
CA LEU A 106 -5.99 -0.23 21.43
C LEU A 106 -5.10 -0.60 20.25
N LEU A 107 -4.41 -1.74 20.32
CA LEU A 107 -3.52 -2.20 19.25
C LEU A 107 -4.25 -2.44 17.93
N ARG A 108 -5.48 -2.97 17.96
CA ARG A 108 -6.27 -3.18 16.73
C ARG A 108 -6.62 -1.87 16.04
N GLU A 109 -6.87 -0.80 16.79
CA GLU A 109 -7.16 0.52 16.22
C GLU A 109 -5.89 1.25 15.77
N THR A 110 -4.81 1.17 16.55
CA THR A 110 -3.57 1.92 16.24
C THR A 110 -2.69 1.21 15.21
N GLU A 111 -2.58 -0.12 15.27
CA GLU A 111 -1.76 -0.91 14.36
C GLU A 111 -2.42 -2.27 14.07
N PRO A 112 -3.45 -2.30 13.19
CA PRO A 112 -4.25 -3.50 12.92
C PRO A 112 -3.45 -4.65 12.29
N ARG A 113 -2.27 -4.36 11.72
CA ARG A 113 -1.41 -5.37 11.08
C ARG A 113 -0.53 -6.11 12.07
N TYR A 114 -0.38 -5.57 13.28
CA TYR A 114 0.43 -6.16 14.32
C TYR A 114 -0.34 -7.27 15.05
N LYS A 115 0.29 -8.45 15.14
CA LYS A 115 -0.21 -9.55 15.94
C LYS A 115 0.63 -9.66 17.21
N SER A 116 0.04 -9.29 18.34
CA SER A 116 0.73 -9.38 19.62
C SER A 116 1.10 -10.83 19.97
N PRO A 117 2.36 -11.12 20.36
CA PRO A 117 2.74 -12.39 20.94
C PRO A 117 2.01 -12.65 22.26
N ARG A 118 2.01 -13.91 22.69
CA ARG A 118 1.48 -14.29 24.01
C ARG A 118 2.41 -13.83 25.13
N ARG A 119 1.88 -13.77 26.35
CA ARG A 119 2.65 -13.36 27.54
C ARG A 119 3.98 -14.13 27.72
N ASN A 120 4.02 -15.41 27.36
CA ASN A 120 5.22 -16.25 27.50
C ASN A 120 6.39 -15.74 26.64
N HIS A 121 6.10 -15.18 25.45
CA HIS A 121 7.13 -14.60 24.59
C HIS A 121 7.81 -13.39 25.25
N PHE A 122 7.00 -12.53 25.86
CA PHE A 122 7.50 -11.38 26.61
C PHE A 122 8.24 -11.80 27.88
N GLN A 123 7.80 -12.87 28.55
CA GLN A 123 8.53 -13.42 29.69
C GLN A 123 9.95 -13.86 29.32
N ASP A 124 10.13 -14.48 28.15
CA ASP A 124 11.46 -14.91 27.70
C ASP A 124 12.32 -13.76 27.17
N THR A 125 11.70 -12.77 26.55
CA THR A 125 12.39 -11.60 25.98
C THR A 125 12.78 -10.58 27.05
N VAL A 126 11.91 -10.33 28.04
CA VAL A 126 12.16 -9.35 29.12
C VAL A 126 13.18 -9.86 30.13
N LYS A 127 13.35 -11.17 30.31
CA LYS A 127 14.48 -11.74 31.09
C LYS A 127 15.83 -11.23 30.60
N ILE A 128 15.95 -10.94 29.30
CA ILE A 128 17.16 -10.36 28.71
C ILE A 128 17.30 -8.89 29.13
N VAL A 129 16.23 -8.10 29.09
CA VAL A 129 16.25 -6.65 29.38
C VAL A 129 16.46 -6.34 30.86
N ARG A 130 15.87 -7.13 31.78
CA ARG A 130 16.10 -6.96 33.24
C ARG A 130 17.53 -7.27 33.67
N ARG A 131 18.28 -8.05 32.88
CA ARG A 131 19.72 -8.28 33.14
C ARG A 131 20.59 -7.06 32.81
N PHE A 132 20.09 -6.10 32.03
CA PHE A 132 20.84 -4.91 31.64
C PHE A 132 20.58 -3.67 32.51
N HIS A 133 19.54 -3.67 33.36
CA HIS A 133 19.21 -2.53 34.24
C HIS A 133 19.62 -2.75 35.71
N LEU A 134 20.45 -3.75 36.00
CA LEU A 134 20.99 -4.06 37.33
C LEU A 134 22.52 -3.82 37.43
N TYR A 135 23.08 -2.99 36.56
CA TYR A 135 24.46 -2.48 36.68
C TYR A 135 24.48 -0.97 36.49
#